data_AF-A0A6A4Z5U7-F1
#
_entry.id   AF-A0A6A4Z5U7-F1
#
_cell.length_a   1.000
_cell.length_b   1.000
_cell.length_c   1.000
_cell.angle_alpha   90.00
_cell.angle_beta   90.00
_cell.angle_gamma   90.00
#
_symmetry.space_group_name_H-M   'P 1'
#
loop_
_entity.id
_entity.type
_entity.pdbx_description
1 polymer ?
#
loop_
_entity_poly.entity_id
_entity_poly.type
_entity_poly.pdbx_seq_one_letter_code
_entity_poly.pdbx_strand_id
1 'polypeptide(L)'
;MPQDATPTADDEAKKIAQRLKRRGYIRKMMQQYRQKEKLDLVHLRSEVLNLQLQLRHLQTNPIKQTRPYDLHAPLAWKYIAEALLAERRHALDQTHLLQEQLDSVTALVQDLSQWVAANSSRLPMTPRESNETWRHMSLLGGTDSRRLGKDWILQQMRHNTDRMFKEHAFPPMQMHHCFHD
;
A
#
# COMPACT_ATOMS: atom_id res chain seq x y z
N MET A 1 -33.84 -26.18 -74.25
CA MET A 1 -34.04 -26.54 -72.83
C MET A 1 -33.05 -27.65 -72.50
N PRO A 2 -32.35 -27.60 -71.36
CA PRO A 2 -31.18 -28.44 -71.11
C PRO A 2 -31.59 -29.88 -70.79
N GLN A 3 -30.77 -30.82 -71.25
CA GLN A 3 -30.91 -32.26 -71.08
C GLN A 3 -30.44 -32.65 -69.66
N ASP A 4 -31.34 -33.18 -68.84
CA ASP A 4 -30.99 -33.83 -67.58
C ASP A 4 -30.49 -35.25 -67.86
N ALA A 5 -29.16 -35.41 -67.88
CA ALA A 5 -28.51 -36.72 -67.93
C ALA A 5 -28.67 -37.42 -66.57
N THR A 6 -29.45 -38.50 -66.53
CA THR A 6 -29.57 -39.35 -65.35
C THR A 6 -28.27 -40.15 -65.15
N PRO A 7 -27.67 -40.12 -63.94
CA PRO A 7 -26.45 -40.87 -63.67
C PRO A 7 -26.73 -42.38 -63.70
N THR A 8 -25.88 -43.13 -64.41
CA THR A 8 -25.93 -44.60 -64.52
C THR A 8 -25.51 -45.26 -63.20
N ALA A 9 -26.16 -46.38 -62.84
CA ALA A 9 -25.99 -47.07 -61.55
C ALA A 9 -24.53 -47.45 -61.20
N ASP A 10 -23.69 -47.71 -62.21
CA ASP A 10 -22.27 -48.01 -62.03
C ASP A 10 -21.45 -46.81 -61.54
N ASP A 11 -21.83 -45.59 -61.94
CA ASP A 11 -21.17 -44.38 -61.49
C ASP A 11 -21.54 -44.06 -60.04
N GLU A 12 -22.76 -44.41 -59.62
CA GLU A 12 -23.16 -44.34 -58.21
C GLU A 12 -22.38 -45.33 -57.35
N ALA A 13 -22.24 -46.59 -57.81
CA ALA A 13 -21.47 -47.62 -57.11
C ALA A 13 -19.99 -47.21 -56.93
N LYS A 14 -19.36 -46.65 -57.97
CA LYS A 14 -17.97 -46.12 -57.89
C LYS A 14 -17.86 -44.96 -56.91
N LYS A 15 -18.80 -44.01 -56.94
CA LYS A 15 -18.85 -42.88 -55.98
C LYS A 15 -19.00 -43.39 -54.54
N ILE A 16 -19.82 -44.40 -54.30
CA ILE A 16 -20.00 -45.02 -52.98
C ILE A 16 -18.70 -45.66 -52.49
N ALA A 17 -18.01 -46.44 -53.34
CA ALA A 17 -16.75 -47.08 -53.00
C ALA A 17 -15.64 -46.05 -52.67
N GLN A 18 -15.58 -44.95 -53.42
CA GLN A 18 -14.61 -43.86 -53.19
C GLN A 18 -14.90 -43.13 -51.87
N ARG A 19 -16.18 -42.89 -51.54
CA ARG A 19 -16.59 -42.33 -50.23
C ARG A 19 -16.20 -43.26 -49.08
N LEU A 20 -16.35 -44.57 -49.24
CA LEU A 20 -15.97 -45.56 -48.23
C LEU A 20 -14.46 -45.58 -47.99
N LYS A 21 -13.65 -45.59 -49.06
CA LYS A 21 -12.17 -45.48 -48.99
C LYS A 21 -11.73 -44.19 -48.28
N ARG A 22 -12.33 -43.04 -48.65
CA ARG A 22 -12.04 -41.75 -48.01
C ARG A 22 -12.40 -41.74 -46.52
N ARG A 23 -13.55 -42.31 -46.14
CA ARG A 23 -13.96 -42.44 -44.73
C ARG A 23 -12.99 -43.31 -43.93
N GLY A 24 -12.52 -44.42 -44.50
CA GLY A 24 -11.52 -45.29 -43.88
C GLY A 24 -10.19 -44.56 -43.64
N TYR A 25 -9.70 -43.85 -44.67
CA TYR A 25 -8.48 -43.05 -44.57
C TYR A 25 -8.60 -41.94 -43.51
N ILE A 26 -9.68 -41.15 -43.54
CA ILE A 26 -9.93 -40.09 -42.55
C ILE A 26 -9.98 -40.67 -41.14
N ARG A 27 -10.66 -41.81 -40.94
CA ARG A 27 -10.73 -42.46 -39.63
C ARG A 27 -9.34 -42.85 -39.11
N LYS A 28 -8.50 -43.45 -39.96
CA LYS A 28 -7.13 -43.84 -39.60
C LYS A 28 -6.27 -42.62 -39.25
N MET A 29 -6.36 -41.55 -40.04
CA MET A 29 -5.65 -40.30 -39.77
C MET A 29 -6.10 -39.67 -38.44
N MET A 30 -7.42 -39.61 -38.20
CA MET A 30 -7.97 -39.07 -36.94
C MET A 30 -7.54 -39.90 -35.72
N GLN A 31 -7.44 -41.22 -35.87
CA GLN A 31 -6.90 -42.08 -34.81
C GLN A 31 -5.42 -41.78 -34.53
N GLN A 32 -4.61 -41.59 -35.57
CA GLN A 32 -3.20 -41.22 -35.42
C GLN A 32 -3.03 -39.86 -34.74
N TYR A 33 -3.83 -38.86 -35.11
CA TYR A 33 -3.81 -37.55 -34.46
C TYR A 33 -4.14 -37.65 -32.97
N ARG A 34 -5.23 -38.34 -32.61
CA ARG A 34 -5.62 -38.56 -31.21
C ARG A 34 -4.56 -39.33 -30.43
N GLN A 35 -3.91 -40.31 -31.05
CA GLN A 35 -2.84 -41.07 -30.41
C GLN A 35 -1.61 -40.21 -30.16
N LYS A 36 -1.22 -39.38 -31.14
CA LYS A 36 -0.10 -38.44 -31.00
C LYS A 36 -0.36 -37.46 -29.85
N GLU A 37 -1.54 -36.83 -29.83
CA GLU A 37 -1.93 -35.89 -28.78
C GLU A 37 -1.91 -36.55 -27.39
N LYS A 38 -2.40 -37.79 -27.27
CA LYS A 38 -2.33 -38.54 -26.01
C LYS A 38 -0.89 -38.80 -25.57
N LEU A 39 0.01 -39.14 -26.49
CA LEU A 39 1.43 -39.36 -26.19
C LEU A 39 2.13 -38.06 -25.79
N ASP A 40 1.87 -36.98 -26.50
CA ASP A 40 2.43 -35.65 -26.21
C ASP A 40 2.02 -35.18 -24.81
N LEU A 41 0.75 -35.38 -24.42
CA LEU A 41 0.28 -35.08 -23.07
C LEU A 41 0.96 -35.94 -21.98
N VAL A 42 1.20 -37.21 -22.25
CA VAL A 42 1.90 -38.09 -21.30
C VAL A 42 3.37 -37.66 -21.16
N HIS A 43 4.02 -37.32 -22.27
CA HIS A 43 5.39 -36.79 -22.28
C HIS A 43 5.49 -35.48 -21.49
N LEU A 44 4.60 -34.53 -21.75
CA LEU A 44 4.64 -33.24 -21.07
C LEU A 44 4.39 -33.40 -19.55
N ARG A 45 3.52 -34.33 -19.15
CA ARG A 45 3.31 -34.66 -17.73
C ARG A 45 4.55 -35.28 -17.08
N SER A 46 5.24 -36.21 -17.75
CA SER A 46 6.47 -36.79 -17.18
C SER A 46 7.59 -35.76 -17.11
N GLU A 47 7.68 -34.87 -18.08
CA GLU A 47 8.65 -33.78 -18.11
C GLU A 47 8.42 -32.77 -16.97
N VAL A 48 7.16 -32.37 -16.73
CA VAL A 48 6.78 -31.53 -15.58
C VAL A 48 7.19 -32.20 -14.27
N LEU A 49 6.92 -33.49 -14.10
CA LEU A 49 7.31 -34.22 -12.88
C LEU A 49 8.83 -34.27 -12.71
N ASN A 50 9.59 -34.48 -13.80
CA ASN A 50 11.05 -34.50 -13.77
C ASN A 50 11.61 -33.13 -13.39
N LEU A 51 11.13 -32.05 -14.03
CA LEU A 51 11.54 -30.69 -13.72
C LEU A 51 11.19 -30.30 -12.28
N GLN A 52 10.01 -30.68 -11.79
CA GLN A 52 9.64 -30.47 -10.38
C GLN A 52 10.55 -31.23 -9.41
N LEU A 53 10.97 -32.44 -9.76
CA LEU A 53 11.92 -33.23 -8.97
C LEU A 53 13.31 -32.58 -8.97
N GLN A 54 13.78 -32.10 -10.12
CA GLN A 54 15.05 -31.37 -10.24
C GLN A 54 15.03 -30.07 -9.42
N LEU A 55 13.96 -29.28 -9.51
CA LEU A 55 13.78 -28.09 -8.69
C LEU A 55 13.78 -28.43 -7.20
N ARG A 56 13.03 -29.44 -6.78
CA ARG A 56 13.05 -29.90 -5.38
C ARG A 56 14.44 -30.37 -4.97
N HIS A 57 15.17 -31.08 -5.81
CA HIS A 57 16.52 -31.53 -5.51
C HIS A 57 17.49 -30.34 -5.33
N LEU A 58 17.40 -29.33 -6.19
CA LEU A 58 18.21 -28.11 -6.09
C LEU A 58 17.82 -27.25 -4.88
N GLN A 59 16.54 -27.22 -4.51
CA GLN A 59 16.05 -26.50 -3.33
C GLN A 59 16.38 -27.21 -2.02
N THR A 60 16.33 -28.55 -1.99
CA THR A 60 16.59 -29.37 -0.78
C THR A 60 18.06 -29.68 -0.57
N ASN A 61 18.85 -29.72 -1.65
CA ASN A 61 20.31 -29.79 -1.58
C ASN A 61 20.96 -28.49 -2.09
N PRO A 62 20.90 -27.38 -1.34
CA PRO A 62 21.81 -26.27 -1.57
C PRO A 62 23.29 -26.66 -1.31
N ILE A 63 23.55 -27.89 -0.84
CA ILE A 63 24.77 -28.36 -0.16
C ILE A 63 25.77 -29.08 -1.11
N LYS A 64 25.74 -28.81 -2.42
CA LYS A 64 26.90 -29.17 -3.30
C LYS A 64 27.55 -27.98 -3.99
N GLN A 65 27.09 -26.76 -3.70
CA GLN A 65 27.85 -25.53 -3.95
C GLN A 65 28.46 -24.95 -2.67
N THR A 66 28.30 -25.61 -1.53
CA THR A 66 29.14 -25.38 -0.36
C THR A 66 30.53 -25.93 -0.63
N ARG A 67 31.33 -25.13 -1.34
CA ARG A 67 32.72 -24.94 -0.94
C ARG A 67 32.72 -24.66 0.58
N PRO A 68 33.72 -25.10 1.35
CA PRO A 68 33.84 -24.69 2.75
C PRO A 68 33.62 -23.18 2.81
N TYR A 69 32.73 -22.71 3.69
CA TYR A 69 32.35 -21.31 3.84
C TYR A 69 33.63 -20.49 4.01
N ASP A 70 34.10 -19.94 2.90
CA ASP A 70 35.29 -19.12 2.84
C ASP A 70 34.82 -17.72 3.18
N LEU A 71 35.21 -17.23 4.36
CA LEU A 71 34.89 -15.86 4.80
C LEU A 71 35.39 -14.80 3.79
N HIS A 72 36.31 -15.18 2.90
CA HIS A 72 36.86 -14.33 1.85
C HIS A 72 36.23 -14.55 0.47
N ALA A 73 35.30 -15.49 0.31
CA ALA A 73 34.58 -15.63 -0.94
C ALA A 73 33.59 -14.46 -1.13
N PRO A 74 33.60 -13.78 -2.29
CA PRO A 74 32.68 -12.70 -2.56
C PRO A 74 31.23 -13.20 -2.48
N LEU A 75 30.39 -12.46 -1.74
CA LEU A 75 28.96 -12.78 -1.58
C LEU A 75 28.31 -12.92 -2.96
N ALA A 76 27.44 -13.93 -3.13
CA ALA A 76 26.75 -14.11 -4.39
C ALA A 76 25.92 -12.85 -4.73
N TRP A 77 26.06 -12.35 -5.96
CA TRP A 77 25.37 -11.15 -6.44
C TRP A 77 23.86 -11.15 -6.22
N LYS A 78 23.24 -12.33 -6.18
CA LYS A 78 21.84 -12.49 -5.81
C LYS A 78 21.53 -11.89 -4.44
N TYR A 79 22.32 -12.23 -3.41
CA TYR A 79 22.11 -11.71 -2.06
C TYR A 79 22.44 -10.22 -1.95
N ILE A 80 23.46 -9.75 -2.67
CA ILE A 80 23.79 -8.32 -2.75
C ILE A 80 22.63 -7.55 -3.37
N ALA A 81 22.07 -8.03 -4.48
CA ALA A 81 20.95 -7.40 -5.17
C ALA A 81 19.67 -7.39 -4.30
N GLU A 82 19.39 -8.50 -3.60
CA GLU A 82 18.27 -8.59 -2.66
C GLU A 82 18.42 -7.61 -1.49
N ALA A 83 19.61 -7.52 -0.89
CA ALA A 83 19.89 -6.57 0.19
C ALA A 83 19.75 -5.11 -0.28
N LEU A 84 20.32 -4.77 -1.44
CA LEU A 84 20.19 -3.42 -2.02
C LEU A 84 18.73 -3.07 -2.36
N LEU A 85 17.94 -4.04 -2.82
CA LEU A 85 16.52 -3.84 -3.08
C LEU A 85 15.74 -3.58 -1.78
N ALA A 86 16.03 -4.33 -0.72
CA ALA A 86 15.42 -4.15 0.59
C ALA A 86 15.75 -2.78 1.18
N GLU A 87 17.03 -2.39 1.17
CA GLU A 87 17.49 -1.06 1.61
C GLU A 87 16.86 0.07 0.80
N ARG A 88 16.75 -0.09 -0.52
CA ARG A 88 16.07 0.89 -1.36
C ARG A 88 14.61 1.07 -0.95
N ARG A 89 13.88 -0.03 -0.71
CA ARG A 89 12.48 0.04 -0.27
C ARG A 89 12.37 0.74 1.08
N HIS A 90 13.20 0.35 2.03
CA HIS A 90 13.25 0.98 3.35
C HIS A 90 13.51 2.48 3.26
N ALA A 91 14.49 2.90 2.44
CA ALA A 91 14.77 4.31 2.22
C ALA A 91 13.57 5.06 1.62
N LEU A 92 12.87 4.47 0.64
CA LEU A 92 11.68 5.08 0.05
C LEU A 92 10.54 5.22 1.08
N ASP A 93 10.28 4.18 1.87
CA ASP A 93 9.25 4.21 2.91
C ASP A 93 9.56 5.29 3.97
N GLN A 94 10.83 5.40 4.38
CA GLN A 94 11.28 6.46 5.28
C GLN A 94 11.10 7.85 4.68
N THR A 95 11.43 8.05 3.40
CA THR A 95 11.24 9.36 2.75
C THR A 95 9.77 9.74 2.68
N HIS A 96 8.88 8.79 2.40
CA HIS A 96 7.44 9.04 2.35
C HIS A 96 6.91 9.43 3.73
N LEU A 97 7.27 8.68 4.78
CA LEU A 97 6.86 9.00 6.15
C LEU A 97 7.34 10.38 6.58
N LEU A 98 8.59 10.74 6.27
CA LEU A 98 9.13 12.06 6.59
C LEU A 98 8.43 13.18 5.81
N GLN A 99 8.06 12.93 4.55
CA GLN A 99 7.27 13.88 3.76
C GLN A 99 5.89 14.10 4.37
N GLU A 100 5.17 13.04 4.75
CA GLU A 100 3.88 13.16 5.43
C GLU A 100 3.99 13.95 6.74
N GLN A 101 5.05 13.69 7.52
CA GLN A 101 5.33 14.45 8.74
C GLN A 101 5.59 15.92 8.43
N LEU A 102 6.40 16.22 7.41
CA LEU A 102 6.69 17.59 7.00
C LEU A 102 5.41 18.31 6.54
N ASP A 103 4.58 17.65 5.76
CA ASP A 103 3.30 18.19 5.27
C ASP A 103 2.36 18.51 6.45
N SER A 104 2.27 17.62 7.44
CA SER A 104 1.47 17.85 8.63
C SER A 104 1.96 19.05 9.46
N VAL A 105 3.28 19.18 9.64
CA VAL A 105 3.89 20.27 10.42
C VAL A 105 3.79 21.58 9.66
N THR A 106 3.99 21.58 8.35
CA THR A 106 3.87 22.80 7.53
C THR A 106 2.44 23.30 7.51
N ALA A 107 1.44 22.42 7.37
CA ALA A 107 0.03 22.78 7.51
C ALA A 107 -0.27 23.38 8.90
N LEU A 108 0.24 22.76 9.97
CA LEU A 108 0.08 23.27 11.33
C LEU A 108 0.70 24.66 11.51
N VAL A 109 1.91 24.89 10.99
CA VAL A 109 2.58 26.20 11.06
C VAL A 109 1.81 27.24 10.26
N GLN A 110 1.29 26.91 9.08
CA GLN A 110 0.47 27.82 8.29
C GLN A 110 -0.80 28.21 9.06
N ASP A 111 -1.54 27.25 9.58
CA ASP A 111 -2.74 27.45 10.40
C ASP A 111 -2.45 28.39 11.58
N LEU A 112 -1.40 28.10 12.35
CA LEU A 112 -1.03 28.90 13.52
C LEU A 112 -0.54 30.28 13.12
N SER A 113 0.24 30.43 12.04
CA SER A 113 0.71 31.73 11.58
C SER A 113 -0.45 32.63 11.14
N GLN A 114 -1.44 32.07 10.44
CA GLN A 114 -2.65 32.78 10.03
C GLN A 114 -3.48 33.17 11.25
N TRP A 115 -3.61 32.28 12.22
CA TRP A 115 -4.31 32.56 13.47
C TRP A 115 -3.63 33.65 14.31
N VAL A 116 -2.30 33.59 14.42
CA VAL A 116 -1.52 34.63 15.10
C VAL A 116 -1.66 35.94 14.36
N ALA A 117 -1.60 35.97 13.02
CA ALA A 117 -1.81 37.20 12.25
C ALA A 117 -3.21 37.80 12.46
N ALA A 118 -4.26 36.96 12.50
CA ALA A 118 -5.63 37.40 12.75
C ALA A 118 -5.80 37.97 14.17
N ASN A 119 -5.17 37.38 15.18
CA ASN A 119 -5.31 37.77 16.58
C ASN A 119 -4.29 38.84 17.03
N SER A 120 -3.12 38.94 16.39
CA SER A 120 -2.05 39.89 16.76
C SER A 120 -2.39 41.34 16.48
N SER A 121 -3.29 41.62 15.53
CA SER A 121 -3.84 42.97 15.34
C SER A 121 -4.56 43.50 16.60
N ARG A 122 -4.99 42.61 17.49
CA ARG A 122 -5.64 42.92 18.77
C ARG A 122 -4.71 42.80 19.99
N LEU A 123 -3.47 42.34 19.80
CA LEU A 123 -2.48 42.28 20.88
C LEU A 123 -1.77 43.65 20.92
N PRO A 124 -1.97 44.46 21.97
CA PRO A 124 -1.31 45.75 22.03
C PRO A 124 0.18 45.55 22.31
N MET A 125 1.01 46.35 21.63
CA MET A 125 2.46 46.39 21.83
C MET A 125 2.87 46.85 23.24
N THR A 126 1.91 47.35 24.02
CA THR A 126 2.06 47.75 25.42
C THR A 126 1.04 47.00 26.29
N PRO A 127 1.41 46.51 27.49
CA PRO A 127 0.46 45.89 28.41
C PRO A 127 -0.58 46.93 28.86
N ARG A 128 -1.74 46.94 28.21
CA ARG A 128 -2.89 47.75 28.65
C ARG A 128 -3.73 46.93 29.62
N GLU A 129 -4.09 47.56 30.73
CA GLU A 129 -4.78 46.97 31.87
C GLU A 129 -6.22 46.52 31.58
N SER A 130 -6.80 46.71 30.39
CA SER A 130 -8.23 46.44 30.14
C SER A 130 -8.54 45.64 28.87
N ASN A 131 -7.61 44.82 28.36
CA ASN A 131 -7.89 44.07 27.13
C ASN A 131 -8.55 42.70 27.38
N GLU A 132 -9.72 42.52 26.76
CA GLU A 132 -10.46 41.25 26.66
C GLU A 132 -9.84 40.32 25.60
N THR A 133 -8.54 40.03 25.71
CA THR A 133 -7.78 39.44 24.60
C THR A 133 -8.11 37.98 24.35
N TRP A 134 -8.42 37.19 25.37
CA TRP A 134 -8.66 35.75 25.21
C TRP A 134 -10.14 35.36 24.97
N ARG A 135 -11.10 36.21 25.37
CA ARG A 135 -12.54 35.91 25.31
C ARG A 135 -13.08 35.86 23.87
N HIS A 136 -12.42 36.54 22.94
CA HIS A 136 -12.87 36.71 21.56
C HIS A 136 -12.01 35.95 20.54
N MET A 137 -11.39 34.85 20.96
CA MET A 137 -10.49 34.07 20.12
C MET A 137 -11.18 32.87 19.50
N SER A 138 -11.25 32.88 18.17
CA SER A 138 -11.78 31.75 17.40
C SER A 138 -10.77 30.61 17.37
N LEU A 139 -11.22 29.37 17.62
CA LEU A 139 -10.37 28.18 17.53
C LEU A 139 -10.20 27.75 16.08
N LEU A 140 -9.02 27.22 15.76
CA LEU A 140 -8.68 26.68 14.44
C LEU A 140 -9.45 25.38 14.13
N GLY A 141 -9.62 25.13 12.82
CA GLY A 141 -10.32 23.97 12.30
C GLY A 141 -9.57 22.65 12.55
N GLY A 142 -8.24 22.63 12.36
CA GLY A 142 -7.40 21.45 12.52
C GLY A 142 -7.34 20.93 13.96
N THR A 143 -7.18 19.61 14.14
CA THR A 143 -7.15 18.97 15.46
C THR A 143 -5.97 19.44 16.30
N ASP A 144 -4.77 19.48 15.70
CA ASP A 144 -3.54 19.86 16.39
C ASP A 144 -3.44 21.37 16.60
N SER A 145 -3.84 22.15 15.60
CA SER A 145 -3.92 23.61 15.70
C SER A 145 -4.94 24.05 16.75
N ARG A 146 -6.08 23.36 16.85
CA ARG A 146 -7.08 23.56 17.92
C ARG A 146 -6.55 23.19 19.30
N ARG A 147 -5.80 22.09 19.42
CA ARG A 147 -5.19 21.70 20.71
C ARG A 147 -4.26 22.80 21.21
N LEU A 148 -3.34 23.27 20.36
CA LEU A 148 -2.42 24.35 20.71
C LEU A 148 -3.16 25.66 21.04
N GLY A 149 -4.21 26.00 20.28
CA GLY A 149 -5.04 27.16 20.58
C GLY A 149 -5.71 27.07 21.97
N LYS A 150 -6.20 25.89 22.35
CA LYS A 150 -6.76 25.66 23.70
C LYS A 150 -5.71 25.79 24.80
N ASP A 151 -4.53 25.20 24.59
CA ASP A 151 -3.42 25.27 25.55
C ASP A 151 -2.98 26.73 25.78
N TRP A 152 -2.92 27.51 24.69
CA TRP A 152 -2.62 28.94 24.77
C TRP A 152 -3.70 29.72 25.54
N ILE A 153 -4.99 29.48 25.28
CA ILE A 153 -6.09 30.13 26.02
C ILE A 153 -6.03 29.77 27.50
N LEU A 154 -5.77 28.50 27.82
CA LEU A 154 -5.64 28.04 29.19
C LEU A 154 -4.47 28.73 29.91
N GLN A 155 -3.33 28.88 29.23
CA GLN A 155 -2.20 29.61 29.77
C GLN A 155 -2.57 31.07 30.04
N GLN A 156 -3.26 31.73 29.11
CA GLN A 156 -3.74 33.10 29.33
C GLN A 156 -4.71 33.21 30.51
N MET A 157 -5.66 32.29 30.64
CA MET A 157 -6.59 32.25 31.77
C MET A 157 -5.83 32.12 33.09
N ARG A 158 -4.86 31.20 33.17
CA ARG A 158 -4.03 30.99 34.37
C ARG A 158 -3.31 32.27 34.78
N HIS A 159 -2.64 32.96 33.85
CA HIS A 159 -1.90 34.18 34.18
C HIS A 159 -2.84 35.36 34.54
N ASN A 160 -4.04 35.42 33.95
CA ASN A 160 -5.03 36.44 34.29
C ASN A 160 -5.84 36.10 35.56
N THR A 161 -5.72 34.89 36.11
CA THR A 161 -6.54 34.39 37.23
C THR A 161 -6.41 35.29 38.46
N ASP A 162 -5.18 35.59 38.91
CA ASP A 162 -4.95 36.41 40.10
C ASP A 162 -5.47 37.85 39.94
N ARG A 163 -5.38 38.39 38.72
CA ARG A 163 -5.89 39.73 38.42
C ARG A 163 -7.41 39.77 38.48
N MET A 164 -8.08 38.80 37.85
CA MET A 164 -9.54 38.71 37.85
C MET A 164 -10.10 38.50 39.25
N PHE A 165 -9.44 37.69 40.09
CA PHE A 165 -9.85 37.50 41.48
C PHE A 165 -9.73 38.79 42.31
N LYS A 166 -8.66 39.59 42.10
CA LYS A 166 -8.51 40.91 42.73
C LYS A 166 -9.55 41.92 42.24
N GLU A 167 -9.78 41.97 40.93
CA GLU A 167 -10.70 42.91 40.27
C GLU A 167 -12.16 42.66 40.68
N HIS A 168 -12.54 41.40 40.91
CA HIS A 168 -13.90 41.02 41.33
C HIS A 168 -14.05 40.78 42.84
N ALA A 169 -13.10 41.26 43.66
CA ALA A 169 -13.14 41.16 45.13
C ALA A 169 -13.44 39.75 45.66
N PHE A 170 -12.93 38.71 44.99
CA PHE A 170 -13.03 37.36 45.50
C PHE A 170 -12.19 37.24 46.79
N PRO A 171 -12.71 36.56 47.83
CA PRO A 171 -11.93 36.32 49.03
C PRO A 171 -10.63 35.63 48.62
N PRO A 172 -9.44 36.10 49.06
CA PRO A 172 -8.24 35.31 48.93
C PRO A 172 -8.53 33.93 49.54
N MET A 173 -8.04 32.85 48.94
CA MET A 173 -8.18 31.50 49.48
C MET A 173 -7.40 31.41 50.81
N GLN A 174 -7.93 32.05 51.85
CA GLN A 174 -7.51 31.88 53.21
C GLN A 174 -8.08 30.53 53.64
N MET A 175 -7.26 29.50 53.44
CA MET A 175 -7.38 28.25 54.18
C MET A 175 -7.09 28.51 55.65
N HIS A 176 -8.02 29.14 56.36
CA HIS A 176 -8.15 29.03 57.80
C HIS A 176 -9.64 29.01 58.11
N HIS A 177 -10.24 27.85 57.88
CA HIS A 177 -11.40 27.43 58.65
C HIS A 177 -10.92 27.19 60.08
N CYS A 178 -10.78 28.26 60.86
CA CYS A 178 -10.93 28.13 62.31
C CYS A 178 -12.42 28.13 62.59
N PHE A 179 -13.09 27.01 62.30
CA PHE A 179 -14.30 26.65 63.02
C PHE A 179 -13.84 26.26 64.43
N HIS A 180 -13.89 27.22 65.35
CA HIS A 180 -13.89 26.91 66.77
C HIS A 180 -15.30 27.17 67.32
N ASP A 181 -15.73 26.22 68.14
CA ASP A 181 -17.07 26.01 68.69
C ASP A 181 -17.69 27.21 69.43
#